data_AF-A0A2Z3HG11-F1
#
_entry.id   AF-A0A2Z3HG11-F1
#
_cell.length_a   1.000
_cell.length_b   1.000
_cell.length_c   1.000
_cell.angle_alpha   90.00
_cell.angle_beta   90.00
_cell.angle_gamma   90.00
#
_symmetry.space_group_name_H-M   'P 1'
#
loop_
_entity.id
_entity.type
_entity.pdbx_description
1 polymer ?
#
loop_
_entity_poly.entity_id
_entity_poly.type
_entity_poly.pdbx_seq_one_letter_code
_entity_poly.pdbx_strand_id
1 'polypeptide(L)'
;MSGPVYVMPTPLTGPAPATGSAEVADLLRQLLTAQRELVALHKAQAASQDPNGRWKSFLARWAEEFPGVGGACKRALPALERAYIGMINEATERLAEDDGLLANEFALAEFLDRYGMKLAQMGNIINQLSPLADASSATDKS
;
A
#
# COMPACT_ATOMS: atom_id res chain seq x y z
N MET A 1 41.17 -84.97 20.52
CA MET A 1 40.78 -83.90 19.57
C MET A 1 39.67 -83.08 20.20
N SER A 2 39.99 -81.86 20.65
CA SER A 2 39.04 -80.87 21.15
C SER A 2 39.65 -79.51 20.84
N GLY A 3 39.02 -78.76 19.93
CA GLY A 3 39.36 -77.37 19.65
C GLY A 3 38.50 -76.45 20.52
N PRO A 4 38.99 -75.28 20.93
CA PRO A 4 38.21 -74.37 21.75
C PRO A 4 37.09 -73.72 20.91
N VAL A 5 35.87 -73.74 21.45
CA VAL A 5 34.71 -73.03 20.91
C VAL A 5 34.87 -71.56 21.24
N TYR A 6 35.07 -70.72 20.23
CA TYR A 6 35.07 -69.27 20.39
C TYR A 6 33.64 -68.75 20.21
N VAL A 7 32.98 -68.39 21.31
CA VAL A 7 31.69 -67.67 21.26
C VAL A 7 32.02 -66.19 21.10
N MET A 8 31.77 -65.65 19.91
CA MET A 8 31.81 -64.21 19.69
C MET A 8 30.57 -63.58 20.37
N PRO A 9 30.72 -62.47 21.11
CA PRO A 9 29.57 -61.75 21.63
C PRO A 9 28.84 -61.08 20.47
N THR A 10 27.52 -61.23 20.45
CA THR A 10 26.61 -60.57 19.51
C THR A 10 26.85 -59.05 19.56
N PRO A 11 27.01 -58.35 18.43
CA PRO A 11 27.09 -56.90 18.45
C PRO A 11 25.76 -56.37 19.01
N LEU A 12 25.85 -55.56 20.06
CA LEU A 12 24.73 -54.76 20.56
C LEU A 12 24.34 -53.81 19.43
N THR A 13 23.26 -54.13 18.74
CA THR A 13 22.59 -53.23 17.81
C THR A 13 22.14 -52.01 18.62
N GLY A 14 22.90 -50.92 18.53
CA GLY A 14 22.46 -49.62 19.04
C GLY A 14 21.15 -49.21 18.39
N PRO A 15 20.27 -48.46 19.07
CA PRO A 15 19.00 -48.03 18.49
C PRO A 15 19.26 -47.23 17.21
N ALA A 16 18.52 -47.56 16.16
CA ALA A 16 18.57 -46.90 14.86
C ALA A 16 18.42 -45.37 15.03
N PRO A 17 19.11 -44.56 14.20
CA PRO A 17 19.00 -43.10 14.29
C PRO A 17 17.54 -42.69 14.07
N ALA A 18 17.04 -41.81 14.95
CA ALA A 18 15.66 -41.35 14.96
C ALA A 18 15.28 -40.68 13.63
N THR A 19 14.49 -41.39 12.82
CA THR A 19 13.90 -40.95 11.54
C THR A 19 13.22 -39.59 11.63
N GLY A 20 12.63 -39.26 12.79
CA GLY A 20 11.96 -37.98 13.02
C GLY A 20 12.87 -36.74 12.89
N SER A 21 14.18 -36.84 13.13
CA SER A 21 15.07 -35.68 12.99
C SER A 21 15.31 -35.29 11.53
N ALA A 22 15.33 -36.26 10.62
CA ALA A 22 15.52 -36.02 9.19
C ALA A 22 14.24 -35.43 8.57
N GLU A 23 13.08 -35.97 8.94
CA GLU A 23 11.78 -35.48 8.51
C GLU A 23 11.51 -34.05 8.98
N VAL A 24 11.86 -33.72 10.24
CA VAL A 24 11.75 -32.35 10.75
C VAL A 24 12.69 -31.41 9.99
N ALA A 25 13.92 -31.82 9.69
CA ALA A 25 14.84 -31.01 8.90
C ALA A 25 14.31 -30.77 7.47
N ASP A 26 13.68 -31.76 6.85
CA ASP A 26 13.07 -31.62 5.53
C ASP A 26 11.83 -30.71 5.54
N LEU A 27 10.98 -30.82 6.56
CA LEU A 27 9.86 -29.89 6.76
C LEU A 27 10.34 -28.45 6.94
N LEU A 28 11.41 -28.23 7.71
CA LEU A 28 12.00 -26.90 7.89
C LEU A 28 12.58 -26.35 6.58
N ARG A 29 13.19 -27.20 5.74
CA ARG A 29 13.65 -26.79 4.40
C ARG A 29 12.49 -26.43 3.48
N GLN A 30 11.43 -27.23 3.48
CA GLN A 30 10.23 -26.95 2.70
C GLN A 30 9.57 -25.64 3.15
N LEU A 31 9.48 -25.40 4.46
CA LEU A 31 8.97 -24.15 5.02
C LEU A 31 9.84 -22.95 4.61
N LEU A 32 11.17 -23.10 4.66
CA LEU A 32 12.10 -22.04 4.24
C LEU A 32 11.94 -21.71 2.74
N THR A 33 11.75 -22.73 1.90
CA THR A 33 11.49 -22.54 0.47
C THR A 33 10.18 -21.78 0.26
N ALA A 34 9.09 -22.21 0.90
CA ALA A 34 7.80 -21.52 0.84
C ALA A 34 7.90 -20.06 1.34
N GLN A 35 8.64 -19.80 2.42
CA GLN A 35 8.87 -18.45 2.92
C GLN A 35 9.63 -17.57 1.92
N ARG A 36 10.63 -18.12 1.22
CA ARG A 36 11.36 -17.37 0.18
C ARG A 36 10.45 -16.99 -0.99
N GLU A 37 9.59 -17.90 -1.41
CA GLU A 37 8.59 -17.62 -2.46
C GLU A 37 7.58 -16.56 -2.03
N LEU A 38 7.07 -16.64 -0.79
CA LEU A 38 6.19 -15.61 -0.23
C LEU A 38 6.88 -14.24 -0.18
N VAL A 39 8.14 -14.18 0.27
CA VAL A 39 8.90 -12.92 0.27
C VAL A 39 9.09 -12.38 -1.15
N ALA A 40 9.34 -13.23 -2.13
CA ALA A 40 9.46 -12.82 -3.53
C ALA A 40 8.14 -12.24 -4.08
N LEU A 41 7.01 -12.91 -3.80
CA LEU A 41 5.68 -12.42 -4.18
C LEU A 41 5.36 -11.09 -3.50
N HIS A 42 5.65 -10.94 -2.20
CA HIS A 42 5.46 -9.67 -1.50
C HIS A 42 6.31 -8.53 -2.08
N LYS A 43 7.56 -8.80 -2.48
CA LYS A 43 8.41 -7.80 -3.16
C LYS A 43 7.85 -7.41 -4.52
N ALA A 44 7.35 -8.38 -5.29
CA ALA A 44 6.72 -8.12 -6.58
C ALA A 44 5.42 -7.29 -6.42
N GLN A 45 4.61 -7.61 -5.41
CA GLN A 45 3.42 -6.83 -5.05
C GLN A 45 3.80 -5.39 -4.64
N ALA A 46 4.80 -5.21 -3.78
CA ALA A 46 5.28 -3.89 -3.39
C ALA A 46 5.80 -3.06 -4.57
N ALA A 47 6.51 -3.68 -5.52
CA ALA A 47 6.96 -3.00 -6.74
C ALA A 47 5.79 -2.63 -7.68
N SER A 48 4.76 -3.47 -7.76
CA SER A 48 3.54 -3.16 -8.52
C SER A 48 2.70 -2.04 -7.87
N GLN A 49 2.88 -1.83 -6.56
CA GLN A 49 2.27 -0.78 -5.78
C GLN A 49 3.20 0.44 -5.60
N ASP A 50 3.99 0.83 -6.61
CA ASP A 50 4.45 2.23 -6.68
C ASP A 50 3.38 3.06 -7.43
N PRO A 51 2.29 3.52 -6.77
CA PRO A 51 1.27 4.33 -7.41
C PRO A 51 1.84 5.64 -7.99
N ASN A 52 3.01 6.05 -7.48
CA ASN A 52 3.70 7.25 -7.90
C ASN A 52 4.70 6.98 -9.05
N GLY A 53 5.03 5.74 -9.37
CA GLY A 53 5.97 5.39 -10.44
C GLY A 53 5.55 5.93 -11.81
N ARG A 54 4.25 5.82 -12.13
CA ARG A 54 3.66 6.40 -13.35
C ARG A 54 3.75 7.93 -13.38
N TRP A 55 3.55 8.58 -12.24
CA TRP A 55 3.58 10.03 -12.14
C TRP A 55 5.01 10.58 -12.13
N LYS A 56 5.96 9.86 -11.53
CA LYS A 56 7.40 10.15 -11.62
C LYS A 56 7.87 10.09 -13.06
N SER A 57 7.53 9.03 -13.81
CA SER A 57 7.93 8.93 -15.23
C SER A 57 7.26 10.00 -16.09
N PHE A 58 6.00 10.35 -15.80
CA PHE A 58 5.32 11.47 -16.44
C PHE A 58 6.03 12.81 -16.19
N LEU A 59 6.37 13.13 -14.93
CA LEU A 59 7.09 14.35 -14.58
C LEU A 59 8.49 14.39 -15.20
N ALA A 60 9.21 13.26 -15.19
CA ALA A 60 10.53 13.16 -15.81
C ALA A 60 10.48 13.40 -17.33
N ARG A 61 9.46 12.88 -18.03
CA ARG A 61 9.27 13.08 -19.46
C ARG A 61 9.08 14.55 -19.85
N TRP A 62 8.49 15.34 -18.98
CA TRP A 62 8.15 16.75 -19.22
C TRP A 62 9.01 17.74 -18.42
N ALA A 63 10.10 17.27 -17.81
CA ALA A 63 10.90 18.07 -16.89
C ALA A 63 11.60 19.26 -17.56
N GLU A 64 12.01 19.13 -18.83
CA GLU A 64 12.66 20.19 -19.59
C GLU A 64 11.69 21.33 -19.96
N GLU A 65 10.44 20.99 -20.29
CA GLU A 65 9.42 21.96 -20.72
C GLU A 65 8.70 22.61 -19.53
N PHE A 66 8.48 21.86 -18.45
CA PHE A 66 7.77 22.31 -17.25
C PHE A 66 8.62 22.11 -15.99
N PRO A 67 9.75 22.83 -15.86
CA PRO A 67 10.64 22.67 -14.71
C PRO A 67 9.93 23.05 -13.41
N GLY A 68 10.06 22.20 -12.39
CA GLY A 68 9.53 22.47 -11.05
C GLY A 68 8.00 22.35 -10.91
N VAL A 69 7.28 21.86 -11.93
CA VAL A 69 5.81 21.69 -11.88
C VAL A 69 5.36 20.85 -10.69
N GLY A 70 6.06 19.74 -10.39
CA GLY A 70 5.77 18.92 -9.23
C GLY A 70 5.90 19.68 -7.90
N GLY A 71 6.94 20.52 -7.78
CA GLY A 71 7.11 21.40 -6.64
C GLY A 71 6.05 22.50 -6.56
N ALA A 72 5.59 23.01 -7.70
CA ALA A 72 4.46 23.94 -7.75
C ALA A 72 3.15 23.28 -7.29
N CYS A 73 2.86 22.06 -7.73
CA CYS A 73 1.74 21.26 -7.23
C CYS A 73 1.82 21.09 -5.71
N LYS A 74 2.99 20.70 -5.19
CA LYS A 74 3.23 20.53 -3.75
C LYS A 74 3.02 21.82 -2.94
N ARG A 75 3.38 22.99 -3.49
CA ARG A 75 3.15 24.29 -2.83
C ARG A 75 1.68 24.73 -2.87
N ALA A 76 0.97 24.42 -3.96
CA ALA A 76 -0.43 24.81 -4.13
C ALA A 76 -1.40 23.91 -3.33
N LEU A 77 -1.07 22.63 -3.17
CA LEU A 77 -1.95 21.62 -2.57
C LEU A 77 -2.51 22.02 -1.18
N PRO A 78 -1.71 22.52 -0.21
CA PRO A 78 -2.23 22.89 1.10
C PRO A 78 -3.22 24.07 1.09
N ALA A 79 -3.15 24.94 0.07
CA ALA A 79 -4.11 26.03 -0.09
C ALA A 79 -5.43 25.51 -0.68
N LEU A 80 -5.35 24.58 -1.63
CA LEU A 80 -6.52 23.91 -2.22
C LEU A 80 -7.26 23.04 -1.20
N GLU A 81 -6.54 22.27 -0.40
CA GLU A 81 -7.11 21.45 0.68
C GLU A 81 -7.83 22.32 1.72
N ARG A 82 -7.22 23.44 2.11
CA ARG A 82 -7.86 24.42 3.02
C ARG A 82 -9.14 25.00 2.43
N ALA A 83 -9.13 25.36 1.15
CA ALA A 83 -10.33 25.86 0.48
C ALA A 83 -11.43 24.79 0.42
N TYR A 84 -11.07 23.54 0.09
CA TYR A 84 -12.00 22.41 0.05
C TYR A 84 -12.66 22.15 1.40
N ILE A 85 -11.85 22.12 2.47
CA ILE A 85 -12.37 21.96 3.85
C ILE A 85 -13.27 23.15 4.22
N GLY A 86 -12.91 24.37 3.84
CA GLY A 86 -13.75 25.55 4.05
C GLY A 86 -15.13 25.43 3.39
N MET A 87 -15.18 24.92 2.15
CA MET A 87 -16.44 24.67 1.45
C MET A 87 -17.29 23.58 2.11
N ILE A 88 -16.65 22.52 2.61
CA ILE A 88 -17.35 21.48 3.39
C ILE A 88 -17.94 22.10 4.65
N ASN A 89 -17.17 22.92 5.36
CA ASN A 89 -17.61 23.57 6.58
C ASN A 89 -18.85 24.45 6.32
N GLU A 90 -18.81 25.31 5.30
CA GLU A 90 -19.96 26.14 4.90
C GLU A 90 -21.20 25.29 4.57
N ALA A 91 -21.02 24.20 3.83
CA ALA A 91 -22.11 23.29 3.48
C ALA A 91 -22.71 22.60 4.73
N THR A 92 -21.86 22.18 5.67
CA THR A 92 -22.31 21.53 6.91
C THR A 92 -22.96 22.51 7.89
N GLU A 93 -22.48 23.75 7.97
CA GLU A 93 -23.11 24.80 8.77
C GLU A 93 -24.50 25.12 8.23
N ARG A 94 -24.65 25.28 6.91
CA ARG A 94 -25.96 25.51 6.29
C ARG A 94 -26.95 24.38 6.57
N LEU A 95 -26.46 23.14 6.63
CA LEU A 95 -27.27 21.97 6.95
C LEU A 95 -27.72 21.95 8.42
N ALA A 96 -26.84 22.39 9.33
CA ALA A 96 -27.15 22.46 10.76
C ALA A 96 -28.11 23.61 11.12
N GLU A 97 -28.18 24.66 10.30
CA GLU A 97 -29.08 25.80 10.50
C GLU A 97 -30.54 25.50 10.09
N ASP A 98 -30.78 24.49 9.25
CA ASP A 98 -32.07 24.22 8.62
C ASP A 98 -32.41 22.73 8.66
N ASP A 99 -32.97 22.30 9.80
CA ASP A 99 -33.41 20.91 10.04
C ASP A 99 -34.41 20.40 8.99
N GLY A 100 -35.11 21.29 8.29
CA GLY A 100 -36.08 20.97 7.24
C GLY A 100 -35.48 20.81 5.85
N LEU A 101 -34.22 21.21 5.65
CA LEU A 101 -33.57 21.25 4.33
C LEU A 101 -33.54 19.88 3.66
N LEU A 102 -33.21 18.82 4.42
CA LEU A 102 -33.17 17.45 3.89
C LEU A 102 -34.55 16.83 3.70
N ALA A 103 -35.56 17.32 4.41
CA ALA A 103 -36.93 16.80 4.32
C ALA A 103 -37.69 17.40 3.12
N ASN A 104 -37.22 18.51 2.56
CA ASN A 104 -37.83 19.17 1.41
C ASN A 104 -37.01 18.92 0.13
N GLU A 105 -37.60 18.18 -0.82
CA GLU A 105 -36.95 17.82 -2.08
C GLU A 105 -36.45 19.04 -2.89
N PHE A 106 -37.19 20.15 -2.87
CA PHE A 106 -36.77 21.37 -3.55
C PHE A 106 -35.56 22.03 -2.86
N ALA A 107 -35.60 22.12 -1.53
CA ALA A 107 -34.49 22.70 -0.75
C ALA A 107 -33.22 21.83 -0.84
N LEU A 108 -33.38 20.50 -0.83
CA LEU A 108 -32.31 19.56 -1.06
C LEU A 108 -31.71 19.72 -2.47
N ALA A 109 -32.53 19.84 -3.50
CA ALA A 109 -32.06 20.04 -4.87
C ALA A 109 -31.24 21.35 -5.01
N GLU A 110 -31.73 22.45 -4.42
CA GLU A 110 -31.01 23.73 -4.42
C GLU A 110 -29.68 23.64 -3.66
N PHE A 111 -29.67 22.95 -2.51
CA PHE A 111 -28.43 22.69 -1.75
C PHE A 111 -27.42 21.89 -2.57
N LEU A 112 -27.85 20.82 -3.23
CA LEU A 112 -27.00 19.99 -4.07
C LEU A 112 -26.46 20.77 -5.28
N ASP A 113 -27.25 21.62 -5.90
CA ASP A 113 -26.80 22.48 -6.99
C ASP A 113 -25.74 23.48 -6.52
N ARG A 114 -25.97 24.13 -5.38
CA ARG A 114 -25.07 25.15 -4.82
C ARG A 114 -23.73 24.57 -4.35
N TYR A 115 -23.73 23.44 -3.65
CA TYR A 115 -22.54 22.89 -3.00
C TYR A 115 -21.97 21.66 -3.72
N GLY A 116 -22.81 20.80 -4.26
CA GLY A 116 -22.43 19.49 -4.80
C GLY A 116 -21.44 19.60 -5.97
N MET A 117 -21.76 20.39 -6.99
CA MET A 117 -20.90 20.52 -8.18
C MET A 117 -19.53 21.11 -7.82
N LYS A 118 -19.50 22.18 -7.02
CA LYS A 118 -18.25 22.86 -6.65
C LYS A 118 -17.36 21.97 -5.77
N LEU A 119 -17.95 21.26 -4.80
CA LEU A 119 -17.21 20.31 -3.96
C LEU A 119 -16.63 19.15 -4.79
N ALA A 120 -17.42 18.59 -5.71
CA ALA A 120 -16.96 17.52 -6.58
C ALA A 120 -15.80 17.98 -7.48
N GLN A 121 -15.90 19.18 -8.06
CA GLN A 121 -14.86 19.76 -8.90
C GLN A 121 -13.57 20.01 -8.11
N MET A 122 -13.67 20.61 -6.91
CA MET A 122 -12.50 20.88 -6.07
C MET A 122 -11.83 19.57 -5.62
N GLY A 123 -12.61 18.59 -5.18
CA GLY A 123 -12.09 17.26 -4.82
C GLY A 123 -11.39 16.58 -6.00
N ASN A 124 -11.93 16.68 -7.21
CA ASN A 124 -11.28 16.16 -8.42
C ASN A 124 -9.94 16.85 -8.72
N ILE A 125 -9.86 18.18 -8.56
CA ILE A 125 -8.61 18.91 -8.75
C ILE A 125 -7.56 18.43 -7.75
N ILE A 126 -7.92 18.32 -6.46
CA ILE A 126 -7.01 17.80 -5.42
C ILE A 126 -6.56 16.38 -5.78
N ASN A 127 -7.48 15.48 -6.11
CA ASN A 127 -7.17 14.09 -6.48
C ASN A 127 -6.23 13.98 -7.70
N GLN A 128 -6.28 14.93 -8.63
CA GLN A 128 -5.37 14.98 -9.78
C GLN A 128 -3.99 15.53 -9.41
N LEU A 129 -3.93 16.49 -8.48
CA LEU A 129 -2.70 17.16 -8.08
C LEU A 129 -1.90 16.41 -7.00
N SER A 130 -2.57 15.68 -6.09
CA SER A 130 -1.90 14.97 -5.00
C SER A 130 -0.84 13.97 -5.50
N PRO A 131 -1.12 13.10 -6.48
CA PRO A 131 -0.11 12.16 -6.97
C PRO A 131 1.09 12.84 -7.64
N LEU A 132 0.88 14.01 -8.27
CA LEU A 132 1.95 14.81 -8.87
C LEU A 132 2.83 15.47 -7.79
N ALA A 133 2.20 15.99 -6.73
CA ALA A 133 2.90 16.54 -5.57
C ALA A 133 3.72 15.45 -4.85
N ASP A 134 3.15 14.26 -4.65
CA ASP A 134 3.81 13.13 -3.98
C ASP A 134 4.98 12.58 -4.81
N ALA A 135 4.79 12.40 -6.12
CA ALA A 135 5.84 11.96 -7.03
C ALA A 135 7.04 12.92 -7.02
N SER A 136 6.81 14.23 -6.90
CA SER A 136 7.89 15.23 -6.81
C SER A 136 8.73 15.11 -5.54
N SER A 137 8.11 14.71 -4.42
CA SER A 137 8.79 14.61 -3.12
C SER A 137 9.75 13.41 -3.03
N ALA A 138 9.56 12.41 -3.87
CA ALA A 138 10.45 11.26 -3.99
C ALA A 138 11.70 11.58 -4.84
N THR A 139 11.57 12.43 -5.85
CA THR A 139 12.68 12.85 -6.72
C THR A 139 13.65 13.77 -6.00
N ASP A 140 13.17 14.63 -5.10
CA ASP A 140 13.99 15.59 -4.33
C ASP A 140 14.86 14.94 -3.22
N LYS A 141 14.65 13.64 -2.96
CA LYS A 141 15.39 12.84 -1.94
C LYS A 141 16.40 11.86 -2.54
N SER A 142 16.56 11.81 -3.87
CA SER A 142 17.59 11.02 -4.57
C SER A 142 18.73 11.92 -5.03
#